data_AF-A0A2G2XQ72-F1
#
_entry.id   AF-A0A2G2XQ72-F1
#
_cell.length_a   1.000
_cell.length_b   1.000
_cell.length_c   1.000
_cell.angle_alpha   90.00
_cell.angle_beta   90.00
_cell.angle_gamma   90.00
#
_symmetry.space_group_name_H-M   'P 1'
#
loop_
_entity.id
_entity.type
_entity.pdbx_description
1 polymer ?
#
loop_
_entity_poly.entity_id
_entity_poly.type
_entity_poly.pdbx_seq_one_letter_code
_entity_poly.pdbx_strand_id
1 'polypeptide(L)' 'MNPLISAASVIAVGLDVGLASIGPGVGQGTAAGQVVEGIVRQPEAEGKIRDFPPPILYSLRKEPTGRADLRMRN' A
#
# COMPACT_ATOMS: atom_id res chain seq x y z
N MET A 1 -7.33 38.96 7.99
CA MET A 1 -6.15 38.37 7.31
C MET A 1 -5.79 39.28 6.14
N ASN A 2 -4.51 39.51 5.87
CA ASN A 2 -4.11 40.34 4.73
C ASN A 2 -4.33 39.55 3.42
N PRO A 3 -5.15 40.05 2.48
CA PRO A 3 -5.50 39.31 1.26
C PRO A 3 -4.29 38.94 0.41
N LEU A 4 -3.21 39.74 0.45
CA LEU A 4 -1.95 39.45 -0.24
C LEU A 4 -1.26 38.21 0.34
N ILE A 5 -1.27 38.07 1.67
CA ILE A 5 -0.70 36.90 2.36
C ILE A 5 -1.51 35.66 1.99
N SER A 6 -2.84 35.73 2.02
CA SER A 6 -3.71 34.61 1.62
C SER A 6 -3.48 34.16 0.17
N ALA A 7 -3.38 35.11 -0.77
CA ALA A 7 -3.08 34.79 -2.17
C ALA A 7 -1.70 34.14 -2.34
N ALA A 8 -0.67 34.69 -1.70
CA ALA A 8 0.68 34.13 -1.73
C ALA A 8 0.75 32.72 -1.11
N SER A 9 0.03 32.48 0.00
CA SER A 9 0.00 31.17 0.67
C SER A 9 -0.59 30.07 -0.21
N VAL A 10 -1.68 30.34 -0.94
CA VAL A 10 -2.30 29.34 -1.82
C VAL A 10 -1.37 28.97 -2.97
N ILE A 11 -0.68 29.95 -3.54
CA ILE A 11 0.32 29.72 -4.61
C ILE A 11 1.49 28.88 -4.08
N ALA A 12 2.01 29.24 -2.90
CA ALA A 12 3.10 28.51 -2.26
C ALA A 12 2.74 27.04 -1.99
N VAL A 13 1.55 26.78 -1.41
CA VAL A 13 1.08 25.41 -1.15
C VAL A 13 0.86 24.63 -2.44
N GLY A 14 0.29 25.25 -3.48
CA GLY A 14 0.07 24.59 -4.76
C GLY A 14 1.38 24.13 -5.40
N LEU A 15 2.42 24.98 -5.35
CA LEU A 15 3.74 24.65 -5.87
C LEU A 15 4.43 23.56 -5.02
N ASP A 16 4.39 23.70 -3.70
CA ASP A 16 5.02 22.74 -2.77
C ASP A 16 4.40 21.34 -2.91
N VAL A 17 3.08 21.23 -2.80
CA VAL A 17 2.37 19.94 -2.90
C VAL A 17 2.54 19.34 -4.30
N GLY A 18 2.47 20.15 -5.35
CA GLY A 18 2.66 19.69 -6.72
C GLY A 18 4.03 19.04 -6.93
N LEU A 19 5.10 19.72 -6.50
CA LEU A 19 6.46 19.20 -6.63
C LEU A 19 6.74 18.05 -5.66
N ALA A 20 6.27 18.15 -4.41
CA ALA A 20 6.45 17.13 -3.39
C ALA A 20 5.77 15.80 -3.77
N SER A 21 4.68 15.84 -4.55
CA SER A 21 3.94 14.64 -4.98
C SER A 21 4.70 13.74 -5.97
N ILE A 22 5.76 14.26 -6.62
CA ILE A 22 6.53 13.51 -7.63
C ILE A 22 7.24 12.30 -7.00
N GLY A 23 7.88 12.49 -5.84
CA GLY A 23 8.60 11.43 -5.13
C GLY A 23 7.68 10.26 -4.75
N PRO A 24 6.56 10.50 -4.04
CA PRO A 24 5.55 9.49 -3.77
C PRO A 24 4.99 8.85 -5.03
N GLY A 25 4.69 9.62 -6.09
CA GLY A 25 4.17 9.09 -7.35
C GLY A 25 5.12 8.09 -8.01
N VAL A 26 6.41 8.43 -8.12
CA VAL A 26 7.43 7.54 -8.69
C VAL A 26 7.68 6.32 -7.80
N GLY A 27 7.81 6.53 -6.49
CA GLY A 27 8.06 5.44 -5.55
C GLY A 27 6.92 4.43 -5.50
N GLN A 28 5.68 4.91 -5.33
CA GLN A 28 4.49 4.05 -5.28
C GLN A 28 4.22 3.38 -6.62
N GLY A 29 4.38 4.10 -7.74
CA GLY A 29 4.21 3.52 -9.08
C GLY A 29 5.21 2.40 -9.35
N THR A 30 6.48 2.59 -8.98
CA THR A 30 7.53 1.56 -9.11
C THR A 30 7.21 0.35 -8.23
N ALA A 31 6.85 0.57 -6.97
CA ALA A 31 6.48 -0.49 -6.04
C ALA A 31 5.27 -1.30 -6.54
N ALA A 32 4.24 -0.62 -7.08
CA ALA A 32 3.08 -1.28 -7.68
C ALA A 32 3.46 -2.13 -8.90
N GLY A 33 4.36 -1.63 -9.76
CA GLY A 33 4.90 -2.40 -10.88
C GLY A 33 5.60 -3.69 -10.42
N GLN A 34 6.43 -3.60 -9.40
CA GLN A 34 7.11 -4.77 -8.82
C GLN A 34 6.16 -5.76 -8.15
N VAL A 35 5.09 -5.27 -7.51
CA VAL A 35 4.02 -6.12 -6.98
C VAL A 35 3.35 -6.92 -8.10
N VAL A 36 2.95 -6.27 -9.19
CA VAL A 36 2.33 -6.95 -10.34
C VAL A 36 3.29 -7.95 -10.97
N GLU A 37 4.56 -7.56 -11.16
CA GLU A 37 5.59 -8.46 -11.70
C GLU A 37 5.80 -9.69 -10.81
N GLY A 38 5.79 -9.51 -9.49
CA GLY A 38 5.88 -10.60 -8.51
C GLY A 38 4.67 -11.54 -8.55
N ILE A 39 3.45 -10.99 -8.66
CA ILE A 39 2.21 -11.75 -8.79
C ILE A 39 2.21 -12.56 -10.10
N VAL A 40 2.63 -11.96 -11.22
CA VAL A 40 2.68 -12.66 -12.50
C VAL A 40 3.67 -13.83 -12.47
N ARG A 41 4.81 -13.69 -11.78
CA ARG A 41 5.77 -14.78 -11.60
C ARG A 41 5.27 -15.88 -10.66
N GLN A 42 4.47 -15.52 -9.65
CA GLN A 42 3.97 -16.43 -8.61
C GLN A 42 2.51 -16.07 -8.25
N PRO A 43 1.53 -16.50 -9.08
CA PRO A 43 0.13 -16.14 -8.87
C PRO A 43 -0.43 -16.70 -7.56
N GLU A 44 0.08 -17.83 -7.06
CA GLU A 44 -0.32 -18.40 -5.77
C GLU A 44 0.06 -17.51 -4.58
N ALA A 45 1.04 -16.62 -4.75
CA ALA A 45 1.47 -15.68 -3.72
C ALA A 45 0.64 -14.38 -3.69
N GLU A 46 -0.29 -14.19 -4.63
CA GLU A 46 -1.05 -12.94 -4.81
C GLU A 46 -1.71 -12.45 -3.52
N GLY A 47 -2.45 -13.31 -2.83
CA GLY A 47 -3.13 -12.94 -1.58
C GLY A 47 -2.16 -12.52 -0.47
N LYS A 48 -0.92 -13.03 -0.47
CA LYS A 48 0.11 -12.62 0.50
C LYS A 48 0.77 -11.29 0.13
N ILE A 49 0.87 -10.99 -1.16
CA ILE A 49 1.51 -9.78 -1.69
C ILE A 49 0.54 -8.59 -1.67
N ARG A 50 -0.74 -8.80 -2.02
CA ARG A 50 -1.77 -7.76 -2.07
C ARG A 50 -2.34 -7.45 -0.68
N ASP A 51 -2.63 -8.47 0.12
CA ASP A 51 -3.23 -8.30 1.44
C ASP A 51 -2.15 -8.18 2.52
N PHE A 52 -1.22 -7.24 2.36
CA PHE A 52 -0.38 -6.82 3.47
C PHE A 52 -1.31 -6.30 4.57
N PRO A 53 -1.57 -7.06 5.65
CA PRO A 53 -2.52 -6.64 6.65
C PRO A 53 -1.96 -5.38 7.33
N PRO A 54 -2.78 -4.38 7.67
CA PRO A 54 -2.32 -3.31 8.54
C PRO A 54 -1.69 -3.92 9.81
N PRO A 55 -0.63 -3.31 10.36
CA PRO A 55 0.13 -3.84 11.51
C PRO A 55 -0.74 -4.35 12.67
N ILE A 56 -1.91 -3.73 12.88
CA ILE A 56 -2.88 -4.08 13.92
C ILE A 56 -3.60 -5.43 13.69
N LEU A 57 -3.73 -5.87 12.44
CA LEU A 57 -4.37 -7.13 12.08
C LEU A 57 -3.42 -8.34 12.12
N TYR A 58 -2.10 -8.12 12.16
CA TYR A 58 -1.14 -9.20 12.40
C TYR A 58 -1.38 -9.90 13.74
N SER A 59 -1.83 -9.16 14.76
CA SER A 59 -2.18 -9.70 16.07
C SER A 59 -3.46 -10.56 16.04
N LEU A 60 -4.31 -10.43 15.02
CA LEU A 60 -5.57 -11.18 14.87
C LEU A 60 -5.46 -12.35 13.87
N ARG A 61 -4.42 -12.38 13.03
CA ARG A 61 -4.12 -13.53 12.13
C ARG A 61 -3.34 -14.61 12.90
N LYS A 62 -3.96 -15.17 13.94
CA LYS A 62 -3.49 -16.37 14.65
C LYS A 62 -4.54 -17.47 14.46
N GLU A 63 -4.62 -18.06 13.26
CA GLU A 63 -5.25 -19.36 13.06
C GLU A 63 -4.54 -20.09 11.90
N PRO A 64 -3.93 -21.27 12.14
CA PRO A 64 -3.31 -22.10 11.12
C PRO A 64 -4.36 -22.96 10.42
N THR A 65 -4.71 -22.60 9.19
CA THR A 65 -5.48 -23.43 8.25
C THR A 65 -4.66 -24.66 7.83
N GLY A 66 -4.44 -25.59 8.75
CA GLY A 66 -3.61 -26.78 8.51
C GLY A 66 -3.91 -28.01 9.38
N ARG A 67 -4.85 -27.93 10.33
CA ARG A 67 -5.22 -29.10 11.17
C ARG A 67 -6.61 -29.69 10.89
N ALA A 68 -7.47 -29.00 10.15
CA ALA A 68 -8.80 -29.53 9.81
C ALA A 68 -8.77 -30.54 8.66
N ASP A 69 -7.79 -30.47 7.75
CA ASP A 69 -7.70 -31.32 6.56
C ASP A 69 -7.21 -32.75 6.87
N LEU A 70 -6.40 -32.92 7.92
CA LEU A 70 -5.86 -34.22 8.33
C LEU A 70 -6.85 -35.09 9.13
N ARG A 71 -8.02 -34.55 9.53
CA ARG A 71 -9.06 -35.30 10.25
C ARG A 71 -10.17 -35.86 9.35
N MET A 72 -10.20 -35.46 8.07
CA MET A 72 -11.21 -35.92 7.09
C MET A 72 -10.73 -37.13 6.26
N ARG A 73 -9.49 -37.61 6.48
CA ARG A 73 -8.87 -38.74 5.76
C ARG A 73 -8.68 -40.02 6.60
N ASN A 74 -9.41 -40.16 7.71
CA ASN A 74 -9.44 -41.40 8.49
C ASN A 74 -10.85 -41.70 8.99
#